data_AF-A0A087SZP6-F1
#
_entry.id   AF-A0A087SZP6-F1
#
_cell.length_a   1.000
_cell.length_b   1.000
_cell.length_c   1.000
_cell.angle_alpha   90.00
_cell.angle_beta   90.00
_cell.angle_gamma   90.00
#
_symmetry.space_group_name_H-M   'P 1'
#
loop_
_entity.id
_entity.type
_entity.pdbx_description
1 polymer ?
#
loop_
_entity_poly.entity_id
_entity_poly.type
_entity_poly.pdbx_seq_one_letter_code
_entity_poly.pdbx_strand_id
1 'polypeptide(L)'
;MSGSETALLYNDRAVLENYHVSQAFRLLRDEEHNILNNLSKEEYREFRGLVIEMVLGTDMSSHFQQIKTMKTLLCHSDFSAMDKAKVLSLMLHCCDISHPAKDWNLHFRWTQRLMEEFFRQGDKEKDLGLPFSPLCDRNSTLVAESQIGFIDFIVSPSLEVCGDVLDRILHHVEGNKDGVIAEDSTVPTRCLQTSSPANSPSHSRASPRLFGSPGQSPRHLPAGGSVPRPWLKCLENNKLMWQELSDKDAELREQITEASKKRFREYANGLDK
;
A
#
# COMPACT_ATOMS: atom_id res chain seq x y z
N MET A 1 1.74 -30.78 -2.41
CA MET A 1 2.37 -29.56 -2.97
C MET A 1 2.36 -29.69 -4.49
N SER A 2 2.16 -28.58 -5.21
CA SER A 2 2.10 -28.56 -6.68
C SER A 2 3.46 -28.73 -7.37
N GLY A 3 4.57 -28.48 -6.67
CA GLY A 3 5.94 -28.75 -7.15
C GLY A 3 6.35 -27.94 -8.38
N SER A 4 5.97 -26.65 -8.44
CA SER A 4 6.28 -25.81 -9.60
C SER A 4 7.79 -25.58 -9.78
N GLU A 5 8.23 -25.50 -11.03
CA GLU A 5 9.63 -25.20 -11.38
C GLU A 5 10.13 -23.91 -10.73
N THR A 6 9.27 -22.89 -10.64
CA THR A 6 9.61 -21.61 -10.00
C THR A 6 9.88 -21.77 -8.51
N ALA A 7 9.09 -22.61 -7.81
CA ALA A 7 9.29 -22.89 -6.39
C ALA A 7 10.60 -23.66 -6.16
N LEU A 8 10.93 -24.63 -7.02
CA LEU A 8 12.22 -25.33 -7.00
C LEU A 8 13.39 -24.37 -7.24
N LEU A 9 13.27 -23.46 -8.23
CA LEU A 9 14.31 -22.49 -8.56
C LEU A 9 14.64 -21.55 -7.39
N TYR A 10 13.61 -21.12 -6.65
CA TYR A 10 13.77 -20.19 -5.52
C TYR A 10 13.75 -20.87 -4.15
N ASN A 11 13.82 -22.20 -4.11
CA ASN A 11 13.89 -23.01 -2.89
C ASN A 11 12.79 -22.63 -1.87
N ASP A 12 11.56 -22.45 -2.36
CA ASP A 12 10.36 -22.11 -1.58
C ASP A 12 10.44 -20.78 -0.79
N ARG A 13 11.37 -19.88 -1.14
CA ARG A 13 11.53 -18.58 -0.47
C ARG A 13 11.05 -17.44 -1.36
N ALA A 14 10.02 -16.71 -0.92
CA ALA A 14 9.47 -15.54 -1.60
C ALA A 14 9.40 -15.75 -3.12
N VAL A 15 8.75 -16.85 -3.52
CA VAL A 15 8.91 -17.45 -4.86
C VAL A 15 8.46 -16.49 -5.96
N LEU A 16 7.32 -15.83 -5.76
CA LEU A 16 6.76 -14.90 -6.73
C LEU A 16 7.52 -13.57 -6.72
N GLU A 17 7.91 -13.08 -5.54
CA GLU A 17 8.63 -11.81 -5.40
C GLU A 17 10.02 -11.90 -6.04
N ASN A 18 10.73 -13.01 -5.82
CA ASN A 18 12.00 -13.31 -6.50
C ASN A 18 11.82 -13.40 -8.02
N TYR A 19 10.76 -14.08 -8.48
CA TYR A 19 10.45 -14.17 -9.90
C TYR A 19 10.20 -12.79 -10.50
N HIS A 20 9.37 -11.94 -9.87
CA HIS A 20 9.04 -10.60 -10.34
C HIS A 20 10.29 -9.74 -10.52
N VAL A 21 11.14 -9.64 -9.47
CA VAL A 21 12.33 -8.80 -9.54
C VAL A 21 13.37 -9.36 -10.51
N SER A 22 13.52 -10.69 -10.58
CA SER A 22 14.44 -11.34 -11.53
C SER A 22 14.05 -11.05 -12.98
N GLN A 23 12.76 -11.18 -13.30
CA GLN A 23 12.24 -10.94 -14.65
C GLN A 23 12.34 -9.47 -15.04
N ALA A 24 12.01 -8.55 -14.13
CA ALA A 24 12.14 -7.11 -14.37
C ALA A 24 13.59 -6.74 -14.74
N PHE A 25 14.58 -7.21 -13.98
CA PHE A 25 15.98 -6.93 -14.29
C PHE A 25 16.53 -7.71 -15.48
N ARG A 26 15.96 -8.87 -15.82
CA ARG A 26 16.30 -9.58 -17.04
C ARG A 26 15.86 -8.77 -18.27
N LEU A 27 14.68 -8.17 -18.22
CA LEU A 27 14.19 -7.28 -19.27
C LEU A 27 15.10 -6.05 -19.43
N LEU A 28 15.52 -5.43 -18.33
CA LEU A 28 16.45 -4.29 -18.34
C LEU A 28 17.85 -4.59 -18.90
N ARG A 29 18.19 -5.87 -19.19
CA ARG A 29 19.44 -6.22 -19.87
C ARG A 29 19.41 -5.93 -21.37
N ASP A 30 18.22 -5.85 -21.94
CA ASP A 30 18.04 -5.48 -23.34
C ASP A 30 18.21 -3.96 -23.48
N GLU A 31 19.06 -3.52 -24.40
CA GLU A 31 19.38 -2.10 -24.60
C GLU A 31 18.13 -1.29 -24.95
N GLU A 32 17.18 -1.87 -25.70
CA GLU A 32 15.93 -1.20 -26.06
C GLU A 32 15.01 -0.94 -24.86
N HIS A 33 15.17 -1.73 -23.80
CA HIS A 33 14.34 -1.67 -22.59
C HIS A 33 15.07 -1.06 -21.39
N ASN A 34 16.37 -0.79 -21.50
CA ASN A 34 17.20 -0.35 -20.40
C ASN A 34 17.01 1.15 -20.08
N ILE A 35 15.95 1.45 -19.31
CA ILE A 35 15.66 2.80 -18.81
C ILE A 35 16.71 3.32 -17.80
N LEU A 36 17.68 2.50 -17.40
CA LEU A 36 18.70 2.81 -16.39
C LEU A 36 20.09 3.02 -17.01
N ASN A 37 20.20 3.07 -18.35
CA ASN A 37 21.47 3.13 -19.08
C ASN A 37 22.35 4.35 -18.73
N ASN A 38 21.75 5.45 -18.27
CA ASN A 38 22.45 6.68 -17.91
C ASN A 38 22.91 6.72 -16.45
N LEU A 39 22.61 5.70 -15.64
CA LEU A 39 23.11 5.61 -14.28
C LEU A 39 24.59 5.21 -14.27
N SER A 40 25.36 5.81 -13.37
CA SER A 40 26.67 5.29 -13.01
C SER A 40 26.55 3.88 -12.42
N LYS A 41 27.66 3.15 -12.39
CA LYS A 41 27.70 1.80 -11.83
C LYS A 41 27.30 1.78 -10.35
N GLU A 42 27.70 2.82 -9.62
CA GLU A 42 27.41 3.02 -8.21
C GLU A 42 25.91 3.27 -7.98
N GLU A 43 25.30 4.17 -8.76
CA GLU A 43 23.87 4.46 -8.70
C GLU A 43 23.02 3.23 -9.09
N TYR A 44 23.42 2.52 -10.15
CA TYR A 44 22.73 1.29 -10.55
C TYR A 44 22.79 0.22 -9.44
N ARG A 45 23.92 0.09 -8.76
CA ARG A 45 24.08 -0.88 -7.66
C ARG A 45 23.17 -0.51 -6.48
N GLU A 46 23.11 0.76 -6.10
CA GLU A 46 22.21 1.23 -5.04
C GLU A 46 20.74 1.01 -5.44
N PHE A 47 20.35 1.48 -6.63
CA PHE A 47 19.00 1.32 -7.17
C PHE A 47 18.58 -0.14 -7.18
N ARG A 48 19.44 -1.02 -7.71
CA ARG A 48 19.16 -2.45 -7.77
C ARG A 48 18.99 -3.05 -6.38
N GLY A 49 19.86 -2.68 -5.42
CA GLY A 49 19.74 -3.13 -4.04
C GLY A 49 18.40 -2.74 -3.41
N LEU A 50 18.02 -1.47 -3.54
CA LEU A 50 16.76 -0.94 -3.02
C LEU A 50 15.54 -1.63 -3.66
N VAL A 51 15.50 -1.76 -4.98
CA VAL A 51 14.36 -2.42 -5.67
C VAL A 51 14.22 -3.88 -5.25
N ILE A 52 15.32 -4.62 -5.10
CA ILE A 52 15.28 -6.01 -4.64
C ILE A 52 14.70 -6.09 -3.23
N GLU A 53 15.19 -5.26 -2.30
CA GLU A 53 14.71 -5.29 -0.91
C GLU A 53 13.25 -4.82 -0.78
N MET A 54 12.84 -3.85 -1.60
CA MET A 54 11.45 -3.37 -1.63
C MET A 54 10.49 -4.43 -2.17
N VAL A 55 10.81 -5.06 -3.32
CA VAL A 55 9.94 -6.08 -3.93
C VAL A 55 9.88 -7.35 -3.08
N LEU A 56 11.00 -7.81 -2.51
CA LEU A 56 10.96 -8.94 -1.58
C LEU A 56 10.18 -8.61 -0.29
N GLY A 57 10.15 -7.33 0.09
CA GLY A 57 9.38 -6.84 1.23
C GLY A 57 7.86 -6.87 1.06
N THR A 58 7.32 -7.21 -0.13
CA THR A 58 5.88 -7.39 -0.34
C THR A 58 5.40 -8.81 -0.04
N ASP A 59 6.31 -9.76 0.24
CA ASP A 59 5.93 -11.11 0.65
C ASP A 59 5.19 -11.07 2.00
N MET A 60 3.90 -11.42 1.96
CA MET A 60 3.02 -11.48 3.13
C MET A 60 3.52 -12.43 4.24
N SER A 61 4.39 -13.40 3.91
CA SER A 61 5.03 -14.28 4.90
C SER A 61 5.94 -13.52 5.87
N SER A 62 6.48 -12.37 5.45
CA SER A 62 7.36 -11.51 6.24
C SER A 62 6.63 -10.39 6.99
N HIS A 63 5.34 -10.20 6.72
CA HIS A 63 4.52 -9.09 7.17
C HIS A 63 4.68 -8.75 8.66
N PHE A 64 4.39 -9.71 9.56
CA PHE A 64 4.44 -9.45 10.99
C PHE A 64 5.85 -9.16 11.49
N GLN A 65 6.87 -9.76 10.89
CA GLN A 65 8.26 -9.49 11.23
C GLN A 65 8.66 -8.07 10.81
N GLN A 66 8.24 -7.63 9.62
CA GLN A 66 8.48 -6.26 9.13
C GLN A 66 7.82 -5.21 10.03
N ILE A 67 6.54 -5.41 10.39
CA ILE A 67 5.81 -4.52 11.31
C ILE A 67 6.47 -4.48 12.69
N LYS A 68 6.84 -5.64 13.26
CA LYS A 68 7.53 -5.72 14.55
C LYS A 68 8.85 -4.97 14.53
N THR A 69 9.68 -5.21 13.51
CA THR A 69 10.96 -4.53 13.34
C THR A 69 10.78 -3.02 13.28
N MET A 70 9.80 -2.52 12.52
CA MET A 70 9.57 -1.08 12.43
C MET A 70 9.06 -0.48 13.75
N LYS A 71 8.15 -1.15 14.45
CA LYS A 71 7.71 -0.71 15.80
C LYS A 71 8.89 -0.58 16.76
N THR A 72 9.83 -1.52 16.73
CA THR A 72 11.06 -1.44 17.54
C THR A 72 11.93 -0.24 17.15
N LEU A 73 12.11 0.01 15.85
CA LEU A 73 12.88 1.17 15.36
C LEU A 73 12.23 2.50 15.76
N LEU A 74 10.89 2.58 15.75
CA LEU A 74 10.14 3.76 16.17
C LEU A 74 10.36 4.11 17.65
N CYS A 75 10.60 3.12 18.52
CA CYS A 75 10.93 3.36 19.93
C CYS A 75 12.36 3.88 20.16
N HIS A 76 13.25 3.73 19.19
CA HIS A 76 14.63 4.22 19.32
C HIS A 76 14.64 5.76 19.16
N SER A 77 15.40 6.51 19.96
CA SER A 77 15.45 7.97 19.85
C SER A 77 16.24 8.47 18.62
N ASP A 78 17.28 7.73 18.24
CA ASP A 78 18.14 8.07 17.10
C ASP A 78 17.46 7.78 15.76
N PHE A 79 17.22 8.82 14.95
CA PHE A 79 16.68 8.71 13.59
C PHE A 79 17.63 8.00 12.62
N SER A 80 18.95 8.09 12.83
CA SER A 80 19.95 7.46 11.95
C SER A 80 19.90 5.92 12.00
N ALA A 81 19.28 5.36 13.05
CA ALA A 81 19.02 3.93 13.16
C ALA A 81 17.92 3.44 12.20
N MET A 82 17.17 4.34 11.55
CA MET A 82 16.17 3.98 10.54
C MET A 82 16.86 3.65 9.22
N ASP A 83 16.94 2.36 8.93
CA ASP A 83 17.42 1.85 7.66
C ASP A 83 16.49 2.29 6.51
N LYS A 84 17.05 3.05 5.55
CA LYS A 84 16.35 3.57 4.37
C LYS A 84 15.61 2.49 3.61
N ALA A 85 16.23 1.32 3.40
CA ALA A 85 15.64 0.25 2.62
C ALA A 85 14.43 -0.36 3.35
N LYS A 86 14.56 -0.62 4.66
CA LYS A 86 13.45 -1.14 5.48
C LYS A 86 12.24 -0.19 5.52
N VAL A 87 12.49 1.11 5.61
CA VAL A 87 11.45 2.14 5.58
C VAL A 87 10.72 2.12 4.24
N LEU A 88 11.46 2.13 3.13
CA LEU A 88 10.88 2.08 1.79
C LEU A 88 10.12 0.78 1.53
N SER A 89 10.64 -0.37 1.99
CA SER A 89 9.94 -1.66 1.90
C SER A 89 8.63 -1.64 2.67
N LEU A 90 8.59 -1.05 3.88
CA LEU A 90 7.33 -0.94 4.63
C LEU A 90 6.32 -0.06 3.91
N MET A 91 6.76 1.08 3.36
CA MET A 91 5.89 1.98 2.61
C MET A 91 5.31 1.29 1.37
N LEU A 92 6.14 0.57 0.61
CA LEU A 92 5.69 -0.20 -0.55
C LEU A 92 4.71 -1.31 -0.14
N HIS A 93 5.02 -2.04 0.94
CA HIS A 93 4.13 -3.07 1.48
C HIS A 93 2.75 -2.50 1.84
N CYS A 94 2.71 -1.35 2.52
CA CYS A 94 1.46 -0.67 2.85
C CYS A 94 0.68 -0.23 1.60
N CYS A 95 1.38 0.22 0.55
CA CYS A 95 0.76 0.56 -0.73
C CYS A 95 0.10 -0.66 -1.39
N ASP A 96 0.79 -1.81 -1.36
CA ASP A 96 0.34 -3.07 -1.96
C ASP A 96 -0.99 -3.56 -1.36
N ILE A 97 -1.13 -3.45 -0.03
CA ILE A 97 -2.35 -3.83 0.69
C ILE A 97 -3.34 -2.68 0.93
N SER A 98 -3.20 -1.55 0.23
CA SER A 98 -3.89 -0.30 0.59
C SER A 98 -5.36 -0.17 0.14
N HIS A 99 -5.92 -1.16 -0.56
CA HIS A 99 -7.27 -1.05 -1.11
C HIS A 99 -8.39 -0.87 -0.04
N PRO A 100 -8.30 -1.39 1.21
CA PRO A 100 -9.29 -1.10 2.25
C PRO A 100 -9.20 0.33 2.81
N ALA A 101 -8.10 1.03 2.54
CA ALA A 101 -7.91 2.44 2.87
C ALA A 101 -8.35 3.37 1.73
N LYS A 102 -9.30 2.94 0.89
CA LYS A 102 -9.89 3.71 -0.22
C LYS A 102 -11.41 3.72 -0.10
N ASP A 103 -12.09 4.60 -0.84
CA ASP A 103 -13.55 4.63 -0.87
C ASP A 103 -14.16 3.27 -1.23
N TRP A 104 -15.33 2.98 -0.66
CA TRP A 104 -16.01 1.69 -0.74
C TRP A 104 -16.05 1.09 -2.15
N ASN A 105 -16.44 1.88 -3.16
CA ASN A 105 -16.56 1.37 -4.54
C ASN A 105 -15.23 0.86 -5.10
N LEU A 106 -14.12 1.52 -4.79
CA LEU A 106 -12.80 1.07 -5.21
C LEU A 106 -12.35 -0.14 -4.40
N HIS A 107 -12.53 -0.07 -3.08
CA HIS A 107 -12.19 -1.17 -2.16
C HIS A 107 -12.92 -2.46 -2.54
N PHE A 108 -14.24 -2.41 -2.66
CA PHE A 108 -15.10 -3.54 -2.99
C PHE A 108 -14.73 -4.15 -4.36
N ARG A 109 -14.47 -3.32 -5.37
CA ARG A 109 -14.02 -3.80 -6.69
C ARG A 109 -12.69 -4.56 -6.61
N TRP A 110 -11.74 -4.10 -5.81
CA TRP A 110 -10.48 -4.81 -5.59
C TRP A 110 -10.69 -6.11 -4.83
N THR A 111 -11.51 -6.11 -3.78
CA THR A 111 -11.88 -7.32 -3.05
C THR A 111 -12.49 -8.37 -3.97
N GLN A 112 -13.44 -8.00 -4.83
CA GLN A 112 -14.06 -8.94 -5.78
C GLN A 112 -13.03 -9.57 -6.73
N ARG A 113 -12.05 -8.78 -7.20
CA ARG A 113 -10.99 -9.30 -8.09
C ARG A 113 -10.05 -10.26 -7.37
N LEU A 114 -9.66 -9.92 -6.14
CA LEU A 114 -8.82 -10.78 -5.31
C LEU A 114 -9.51 -12.10 -4.97
N MET A 115 -10.79 -12.05 -4.56
CA MET A 115 -11.56 -13.26 -4.23
C MET A 115 -11.75 -14.15 -5.46
N GLU A 116 -12.03 -13.58 -6.64
CA GLU A 116 -12.12 -14.37 -7.86
C GLU A 116 -10.79 -15.07 -8.22
N GLU A 117 -9.65 -14.42 -7.95
CA GLU A 117 -8.33 -15.05 -8.12
C GLU A 117 -8.13 -16.22 -7.14
N PHE A 118 -8.45 -16.04 -5.86
CA PHE A 118 -8.40 -17.10 -4.85
C PHE A 118 -9.33 -18.26 -5.19
N PHE A 119 -10.53 -17.99 -5.66
CA PHE A 119 -11.48 -19.04 -6.03
C PHE A 119 -11.02 -19.82 -7.26
N ARG A 120 -10.38 -19.17 -8.24
CA ARG A 120 -9.75 -19.88 -9.37
C ARG A 120 -8.58 -20.75 -8.93
N GLN A 121 -7.82 -20.31 -7.91
CA GLN A 121 -6.80 -21.15 -7.31
C GLN A 121 -7.43 -22.37 -6.64
N GLY A 122 -8.48 -22.18 -5.83
CA GLY A 122 -9.20 -23.27 -5.18
C GLY A 122 -9.79 -24.28 -6.17
N ASP A 123 -10.37 -23.81 -7.27
CA ASP A 123 -10.87 -24.71 -8.33
C ASP A 123 -9.75 -25.59 -8.89
N LYS A 124 -8.56 -25.02 -9.12
CA LYS A 124 -7.38 -25.79 -9.56
C LYS A 124 -6.86 -26.74 -8.49
N GLU A 125 -6.88 -26.33 -7.21
CA GLU A 125 -6.50 -27.19 -6.09
C GLU A 125 -7.41 -28.42 -6.04
N LYS A 126 -8.72 -28.22 -6.20
CA LYS A 126 -9.71 -29.29 -6.30
C LYS A 126 -9.44 -30.21 -7.48
N ASP A 127 -9.19 -29.67 -8.67
CA ASP A 127 -8.89 -30.45 -9.88
C ASP A 127 -7.62 -31.32 -9.73
N LEU A 128 -6.65 -30.82 -8.96
CA LEU A 128 -5.41 -31.53 -8.62
C LEU A 128 -5.56 -32.48 -7.41
N GLY A 129 -6.75 -32.58 -6.81
CA GLY A 129 -6.98 -33.39 -5.60
C GLY A 129 -6.24 -32.87 -4.37
N LEU A 130 -5.90 -31.58 -4.33
CA LEU A 130 -5.27 -30.91 -3.20
C LEU A 130 -6.33 -30.36 -2.23
N PRO A 131 -6.01 -30.23 -0.93
CA PRO A 131 -6.85 -29.47 -0.02
C PRO A 131 -6.90 -28.00 -0.44
N PHE A 132 -8.04 -27.35 -0.23
CA PHE A 132 -8.18 -25.92 -0.48
C PHE A 132 -7.27 -25.11 0.43
N SER A 133 -6.58 -24.14 -0.16
CA SER A 133 -5.91 -23.08 0.59
C SER A 133 -6.94 -22.21 1.34
N PRO A 134 -6.54 -21.56 2.44
CA PRO A 134 -7.41 -20.62 3.15
C PRO A 134 -8.06 -19.62 2.18
N LEU A 135 -9.37 -19.39 2.35
CA LEU A 135 -10.19 -18.47 1.55
C LEU A 135 -10.35 -18.84 0.05
N CYS A 136 -9.82 -19.98 -0.40
CA CYS A 136 -9.86 -20.36 -1.81
C CYS A 136 -11.10 -21.19 -2.20
N ASP A 137 -11.91 -21.66 -1.23
CA ASP A 137 -13.16 -22.35 -1.55
C ASP A 137 -14.33 -21.36 -1.64
N ARG A 138 -14.81 -21.14 -2.87
CA ARG A 138 -15.95 -20.25 -3.16
C ARG A 138 -17.28 -20.65 -2.51
N ASN A 139 -17.41 -21.89 -2.03
CA ASN A 139 -18.65 -22.40 -1.43
C ASN A 139 -18.72 -22.20 0.08
N SER A 140 -17.57 -22.10 0.76
CA SER A 140 -17.50 -21.99 2.22
C SER A 140 -16.88 -20.68 2.71
N THR A 141 -16.21 -19.93 1.83
CA THR A 141 -15.53 -18.68 2.22
C THR A 141 -16.51 -17.59 2.62
N LEU A 142 -16.37 -17.10 3.86
CA LEU A 142 -17.12 -15.99 4.40
C LEU A 142 -16.40 -14.67 4.06
N VAL A 143 -16.66 -14.15 2.86
CA VAL A 143 -15.91 -13.01 2.32
C VAL A 143 -15.99 -11.79 3.25
N ALA A 144 -17.18 -11.41 3.71
CA ALA A 144 -17.34 -10.25 4.57
C ALA A 144 -16.54 -10.35 5.87
N GLU A 145 -16.64 -11.48 6.57
CA GLU A 145 -15.88 -11.76 7.80
C GLU A 145 -14.37 -11.75 7.55
N SER A 146 -13.92 -12.32 6.42
CA SER A 146 -12.51 -12.31 6.02
C SER A 146 -11.97 -10.88 5.80
N GLN A 147 -12.77 -9.98 5.21
CA GLN A 147 -12.36 -8.60 4.97
C GLN A 147 -12.32 -7.78 6.25
N ILE A 148 -13.25 -8.01 7.19
CA ILE A 148 -13.19 -7.42 8.53
C ILE A 148 -11.89 -7.84 9.23
N GLY A 149 -11.57 -9.13 9.23
CA GLY A 149 -10.32 -9.64 9.80
C GLY A 149 -9.09 -9.05 9.11
N PHE A 150 -9.09 -8.94 7.79
CA PHE A 150 -7.98 -8.35 7.04
C PHE A 150 -7.76 -6.87 7.40
N ILE A 151 -8.84 -6.09 7.54
CA ILE A 151 -8.77 -4.69 7.99
C ILE A 151 -8.21 -4.59 9.41
N ASP A 152 -8.70 -5.40 10.33
CA ASP A 152 -8.35 -5.30 11.76
C ASP A 152 -6.93 -5.80 12.06
N PHE A 153 -6.51 -6.91 11.44
CA PHE A 153 -5.27 -7.59 11.80
C PHE A 153 -4.10 -7.29 10.88
N ILE A 154 -4.34 -6.84 9.65
CA ILE A 154 -3.30 -6.61 8.65
C ILE A 154 -3.21 -5.13 8.29
N VAL A 155 -4.28 -4.55 7.74
CA VAL A 155 -4.19 -3.22 7.10
C VAL A 155 -4.12 -2.08 8.12
N SER A 156 -4.99 -2.09 9.13
CA SER A 156 -5.01 -1.01 10.13
C SER A 156 -3.70 -0.92 10.92
N PRO A 157 -3.15 -2.02 11.47
CA PRO A 157 -1.85 -1.97 12.17
C PRO A 157 -0.70 -1.54 11.26
N SER A 158 -0.74 -1.88 9.98
CA SER A 158 0.30 -1.50 9.01
C SER A 158 0.29 0.00 8.73
N LEU A 159 -0.88 0.55 8.47
CA LEU A 159 -1.03 1.98 8.18
C LEU A 159 -0.84 2.86 9.41
N GLU A 160 -1.10 2.34 10.61
CA GLU A 160 -0.72 3.00 11.87
C GLU A 160 0.80 3.18 11.95
N VAL A 161 1.56 2.08 11.83
CA VAL A 161 3.04 2.12 11.86
C VAL A 161 3.61 2.96 10.72
N CYS A 162 3.03 2.88 9.52
CA CYS A 162 3.42 3.71 8.40
C CYS A 162 3.20 5.20 8.68
N GLY A 163 2.06 5.56 9.29
CA GLY A 163 1.78 6.92 9.73
C GLY A 163 2.81 7.43 10.74
N ASP A 164 3.17 6.61 11.73
CA ASP A 164 4.15 6.98 12.75
C ASP A 164 5.57 7.14 12.16
N VAL A 165 5.94 6.30 11.19
CA VAL A 165 7.18 6.44 10.42
C VAL A 165 7.19 7.75 9.63
N LEU A 166 6.08 8.09 8.98
CA LEU A 166 5.96 9.34 8.21
C LEU A 166 6.05 10.58 9.12
N ASP A 167 5.41 10.55 10.29
CA ASP A 167 5.51 11.61 11.29
C ASP A 167 6.95 11.80 11.75
N ARG A 168 7.65 10.70 12.03
CA ARG A 168 9.04 10.74 12.44
C ARG A 168 9.97 11.30 11.36
N ILE A 169 9.77 10.92 10.10
CA ILE A 169 10.52 11.47 8.96
C ILE A 169 10.25 12.97 8.83
N LEU A 170 8.98 13.38 8.94
CA LEU A 170 8.59 14.79 8.83
C LEU A 170 9.25 15.63 9.92
N HIS A 171 9.19 15.19 11.18
CA HIS A 171 9.84 15.87 12.31
C HIS A 171 11.35 15.99 12.14
N HIS A 172 12.04 14.94 11.65
CA HIS A 172 13.47 15.02 11.39
C HIS A 172 13.81 16.04 10.29
N VAL A 173 13.01 16.07 9.22
CA VAL A 173 13.19 17.03 8.13
C VAL A 173 12.91 18.46 8.58
N GLU A 174 11.93 18.69 9.45
CA GLU A 174 11.62 20.01 10.02
C GLU A 174 12.66 20.47 11.03
N GLY A 175 13.07 19.61 11.97
CA GLY A 175 14.12 19.94 12.95
C GLY A 175 15.47 20.28 12.29
N ASN A 176 15.78 19.68 11.15
CA ASN A 176 16.97 20.06 10.37
C ASN A 176 16.83 21.39 9.61
N LYS A 177 15.61 21.90 9.37
CA LYS A 177 15.41 23.21 8.72
C LYS A 177 15.66 24.37 9.69
N ASP A 178 15.32 24.21 10.96
CA ASP A 178 15.56 25.22 11.99
C ASP A 178 17.05 25.31 12.40
N GLY A 179 17.85 24.27 12.12
CA GLY A 179 19.29 24.22 12.39
C GLY A 179 20.21 24.91 11.37
N VAL A 180 19.66 25.51 10.30
CA VAL A 180 20.45 26.13 9.20
C VAL A 180 20.55 27.66 9.31
N ILE A 181 20.09 28.28 10.40
CA ILE A 181 20.24 29.73 10.63
C ILE A 181 21.04 30.01 11.91
N ALA A 182 22.35 29.76 11.87
CA ALA A 182 23.32 30.41 12.77
C ALA A 182 24.74 30.19 12.24
N GLU A 183 25.24 31.18 11.49
CA GLU A 183 26.63 31.51 11.11
C GLU A 183 26.51 32.14 9.70
N ASP A 184 26.52 33.45 9.51
CA ASP A 184 27.54 34.41 9.91
C ASP A 184 26.92 35.82 9.94
N SER A 185 27.15 36.56 11.02
CA SER A 185 26.77 37.96 11.13
C SER A 185 27.82 38.68 11.96
N THR A 186 28.89 39.09 11.29
CA THR A 186 29.80 40.14 11.81
C THR A 186 30.05 41.23 10.76
N VAL A 187 29.04 42.09 10.58
CA VAL A 187 29.07 43.58 10.39
C VAL A 187 30.02 44.24 9.33
N PRO A 188 29.89 45.55 8.99
CA PRO A 188 29.57 45.96 7.62
C PRO A 188 30.63 46.87 6.97
N THR A 189 30.58 47.09 5.66
CA THR A 189 31.18 48.31 5.08
C THR A 189 30.27 48.90 3.99
N ARG A 190 30.00 50.18 4.19
CA ARG A 190 29.07 51.08 3.49
C ARG A 190 29.77 51.73 2.29
N CYS A 191 28.99 52.04 1.25
CA CYS A 191 29.08 53.18 0.29
C CYS A 191 28.53 52.74 -1.07
N LEU A 192 27.79 53.49 -1.89
CA LEU A 192 27.25 54.86 -1.89
C LEU A 192 26.14 54.86 -2.97
N GLN A 193 25.14 55.73 -2.80
CA GLN A 193 24.02 55.95 -3.72
C GLN A 193 24.44 56.69 -5.01
N THR A 194 23.65 56.55 -6.08
CA THR A 194 23.19 57.61 -7.03
C THR A 194 22.09 56.99 -7.93
N SER A 195 20.79 57.36 -7.81
CA SER A 195 20.00 58.34 -8.62
C SER A 195 20.10 58.15 -10.16
N SER A 196 19.11 58.18 -11.06
CA SER A 196 17.63 58.34 -11.11
C SER A 196 17.21 58.07 -12.62
N PRO A 197 16.12 58.61 -13.24
CA PRO A 197 14.92 57.86 -13.68
C PRO A 197 14.56 57.95 -15.19
N ALA A 198 13.59 57.18 -15.71
CA ALA A 198 12.80 57.55 -16.91
C ALA A 198 11.53 56.70 -17.13
N ASN A 199 10.47 57.38 -17.60
CA ASN A 199 9.09 56.95 -17.88
C ASN A 199 8.88 56.18 -19.21
N SER A 200 7.93 55.21 -19.19
CA SER A 200 6.79 54.81 -20.10
C SER A 200 6.76 55.14 -21.62
N PRO A 201 5.83 54.59 -22.49
CA PRO A 201 4.74 53.61 -22.30
C PRO A 201 4.53 52.51 -23.42
N SER A 202 3.63 51.55 -23.12
CA SER A 202 2.68 50.78 -23.96
C SER A 202 3.08 50.08 -25.28
N HIS A 203 2.77 48.78 -25.39
CA HIS A 203 1.89 48.24 -26.45
C HIS A 203 1.33 46.85 -26.09
N SER A 204 0.03 46.70 -26.30
CA SER A 204 -0.79 45.52 -26.14
C SER A 204 -0.63 44.53 -27.31
N ARG A 205 -0.59 43.23 -27.02
CA ARG A 205 -1.06 42.21 -27.96
C ARG A 205 -1.56 40.98 -27.19
N ALA A 206 -2.85 40.71 -27.36
CA ALA A 206 -3.56 39.58 -26.78
C ALA A 206 -3.51 38.36 -27.72
N SER A 207 -3.53 37.16 -27.12
CA SER A 207 -4.05 35.85 -27.58
C SER A 207 -3.09 34.69 -27.25
N PRO A 208 -3.56 33.44 -27.07
CA PRO A 208 -4.69 32.97 -26.27
C PRO A 208 -4.25 31.92 -25.21
N ARG A 209 -5.06 31.75 -24.18
CA ARG A 209 -4.86 30.79 -23.08
C ARG A 209 -5.10 29.36 -23.55
N LEU A 210 -4.09 28.50 -23.42
CA LEU A 210 -4.22 27.04 -23.43
C LEU A 210 -3.11 26.45 -22.54
N PHE A 211 -3.30 26.52 -21.23
CA PHE A 211 -2.68 25.61 -20.27
C PHE A 211 -3.53 25.66 -19.00
N GLY A 212 -4.24 24.57 -18.72
CA GLY A 212 -4.91 24.38 -17.44
C GLY A 212 -3.88 24.49 -16.32
N SER A 213 -4.19 25.32 -15.33
CA SER A 213 -3.35 25.52 -14.16
C SER A 213 -2.95 24.18 -13.53
N PRO A 214 -1.69 23.99 -13.11
CA PRO A 214 -1.36 22.92 -12.19
C PRO A 214 -2.17 23.21 -10.92
N GLY A 215 -3.09 22.31 -10.58
CA GLY A 215 -3.80 22.35 -9.31
C GLY A 215 -2.76 22.52 -8.20
N GLN A 216 -2.94 23.56 -7.39
CA GLN A 216 -2.13 23.78 -6.21
C GLN A 216 -2.24 22.51 -5.35
N SER A 217 -1.18 21.70 -5.31
CA SER A 217 -1.01 20.72 -4.24
C SER A 217 -1.14 21.48 -2.92
N PRO A 218 -1.91 21.00 -1.93
CA PRO A 218 -2.00 21.65 -0.64
C PRO A 218 -0.61 21.64 0.02
N ARG A 219 0.14 22.74 -0.10
CA ARG A 219 1.50 22.90 0.46
C ARG A 219 1.47 23.39 1.91
N HIS A 220 0.38 23.18 2.62
CA HIS A 220 0.26 23.56 4.02
C HIS A 220 -0.13 22.34 4.83
N LEU A 221 0.89 21.73 5.46
CA LEU A 221 0.69 20.80 6.56
C LEU A 221 -0.02 21.54 7.71
N PRO A 222 -0.92 20.87 8.46
CA PRO A 222 -1.58 21.49 9.60
C PRO A 222 -0.52 21.93 10.64
N ALA A 223 -0.68 23.14 11.19
CA ALA A 223 0.14 23.61 12.30
C ALA A 223 -0.09 22.68 13.51
N GLY A 224 0.86 21.78 13.80
CA GLY A 224 0.71 20.78 14.87
C GLY A 224 1.33 19.39 14.65
N GLY A 225 2.04 19.13 13.55
CA GLY A 225 3.11 18.11 13.53
C GLY A 225 2.72 16.65 13.32
N SER A 226 1.65 16.33 12.60
CA SER A 226 1.39 14.95 12.13
C SER A 226 0.85 14.94 10.71
N VAL A 227 1.22 13.90 9.95
CA VAL A 227 0.80 13.65 8.58
C VAL A 227 -0.69 13.36 8.58
N PRO A 228 -1.47 13.99 7.67
CA PRO A 228 -2.89 13.69 7.52
C PRO A 228 -3.11 12.19 7.30
N ARG A 229 -4.04 11.60 8.07
CA ARG A 229 -4.37 10.16 8.01
C ARG A 229 -5.76 9.91 7.40
N PRO A 230 -6.03 10.26 6.12
CA PRO A 230 -7.35 10.14 5.50
C PRO A 230 -7.85 8.68 5.40
N TRP A 231 -6.92 7.71 5.47
CA TRP A 231 -7.26 6.29 5.43
C TRP A 231 -8.07 5.84 6.64
N LEU A 232 -7.96 6.48 7.81
CA LEU A 232 -8.68 6.06 9.02
C LEU A 232 -10.20 6.04 8.79
N LYS A 233 -10.72 7.12 8.20
CA LYS A 233 -12.14 7.22 7.85
C LYS A 233 -12.56 6.16 6.82
N CYS A 234 -11.70 5.86 5.86
CA CYS A 234 -11.99 4.84 4.85
C CYS A 234 -12.04 3.44 5.46
N LEU A 235 -11.08 3.10 6.33
CA LEU A 235 -11.02 1.82 7.02
C LEU A 235 -12.25 1.60 7.92
N GLU A 236 -12.63 2.63 8.70
CA GLU A 236 -13.83 2.59 9.55
C GLU A 236 -15.10 2.38 8.70
N ASN A 237 -15.30 3.21 7.68
CA ASN A 237 -16.46 3.10 6.79
C ASN A 237 -16.52 1.73 6.10
N ASN A 238 -15.41 1.26 5.53
CA ASN A 238 -15.39 -0.02 4.83
C ASN A 238 -15.62 -1.20 5.77
N LYS A 239 -15.12 -1.13 7.01
CA LYS A 239 -15.41 -2.14 8.03
C LYS A 239 -16.90 -2.21 8.34
N LEU A 240 -17.56 -1.05 8.54
CA LEU A 240 -19.01 -0.98 8.77
C LEU A 240 -19.80 -1.59 7.60
N MET A 241 -19.41 -1.27 6.35
CA MET A 241 -20.06 -1.84 5.16
C MET A 241 -19.91 -3.37 5.10
N TRP A 242 -18.75 -3.91 5.46
CA TRP A 242 -18.57 -5.36 5.55
C TRP A 242 -19.33 -6.00 6.71
N GLN A 243 -19.46 -5.33 7.86
CA GLN A 243 -20.29 -5.81 8.96
C GLN A 243 -21.75 -5.95 8.53
N GLU A 244 -22.30 -4.93 7.86
CA GLU A 244 -23.66 -4.98 7.32
C GLU A 244 -23.85 -6.13 6.31
N LEU A 245 -22.86 -6.38 5.44
CA LEU A 245 -22.89 -7.52 4.52
C LEU A 245 -22.78 -8.87 5.24
N SER A 246 -21.93 -8.95 6.26
CA SER A 246 -21.76 -10.15 7.07
C SER A 246 -23.05 -10.53 7.78
N ASP A 247 -23.76 -9.55 8.35
CA ASP A 247 -25.03 -9.77 9.03
C ASP A 247 -26.10 -10.26 8.04
N LYS A 248 -26.21 -9.61 6.87
CA LYS A 248 -27.14 -10.04 5.81
C LYS A 248 -26.84 -11.47 5.31
N ASP A 249 -25.57 -11.81 5.13
CA ASP A 249 -25.16 -13.14 4.71
C ASP A 249 -25.49 -14.18 5.78
N ALA A 250 -25.32 -13.86 7.06
CA ALA A 250 -25.68 -14.73 8.18
C ALA A 250 -27.19 -14.99 8.25
N GLU A 251 -28.01 -13.94 8.14
CA GLU A 251 -29.47 -14.05 8.10
C GLU A 251 -29.95 -14.93 6.94
N LEU A 252 -29.38 -14.74 5.74
CA LEU A 252 -29.72 -15.54 4.57
C LEU A 252 -29.37 -17.02 4.77
N ARG A 253 -28.19 -17.32 5.34
CA ARG A 253 -27.77 -18.70 5.65
C ARG A 253 -28.73 -19.36 6.65
N GLU A 254 -29.18 -18.63 7.67
CA GLU A 254 -30.14 -19.14 8.64
C GLU A 254 -31.49 -19.45 7.98
N GLN A 255 -32.01 -18.55 7.14
CA GLN A 255 -33.25 -18.75 6.40
C GLN A 255 -33.20 -19.98 5.48
N ILE A 256 -32.09 -20.16 4.74
CA ILE A 256 -31.89 -21.34 3.88
C ILE A 256 -31.85 -22.62 4.71
N THR A 257 -31.19 -22.58 5.87
CA THR A 257 -31.08 -23.71 6.79
C THR A 257 -32.45 -24.10 7.33
N GLU A 258 -33.24 -23.13 7.81
CA GLU A 258 -34.58 -23.39 8.33
C GLU A 258 -35.56 -23.87 7.25
N ALA A 259 -35.49 -23.31 6.03
CA ALA A 259 -36.26 -23.78 4.89
C ALA A 259 -35.92 -25.23 4.54
N SER A 260 -34.64 -25.60 4.57
CA SER A 260 -34.17 -26.97 4.30
C SER A 260 -34.67 -27.95 5.37
N LYS A 261 -34.59 -27.59 6.66
CA LYS A 261 -35.14 -28.39 7.76
C LYS A 261 -36.66 -28.57 7.64
N LYS A 262 -37.38 -27.51 7.27
CA LYS A 262 -38.84 -27.57 7.06
C LYS A 262 -39.19 -28.55 5.93
N ARG A 263 -38.52 -28.45 4.78
CA ARG A 263 -38.73 -29.35 3.63
C ARG A 263 -38.43 -30.81 3.98
N PHE A 264 -37.37 -31.06 4.74
CA PHE A 264 -37.04 -32.41 5.20
C PHE A 264 -38.13 -33.00 6.12
N ARG A 265 -38.65 -32.20 7.07
CA ARG A 265 -39.77 -32.60 7.94
C ARG A 265 -41.03 -32.93 7.15
N GLU A 266 -41.38 -32.12 6.14
CA GLU A 266 -42.54 -32.35 5.28
C GLU A 266 -42.40 -33.65 4.46
N TYR A 267 -41.21 -33.93 3.93
CA TYR A 267 -40.93 -35.18 3.20
C TYR A 267 -40.99 -36.40 4.12
N ALA A 268 -40.37 -36.34 5.30
CA ALA A 268 -40.41 -37.43 6.28
C ALA A 268 -41.84 -37.76 6.71
N ASN A 269 -42.67 -36.74 6.95
CA ASN A 269 -44.08 -36.92 7.32
C ASN A 269 -44.97 -37.38 6.15
N GLY A 270 -44.51 -37.24 4.90
CA GLY A 270 -45.22 -37.68 3.70
C GLY A 270 -44.96 -39.14 3.31
N LEU A 271 -43.91 -39.76 3.86
CA LEU A 271 -43.57 -41.18 3.63
C LEU A 271 -44.29 -42.15 4.57
N ASP A 272 -44.92 -41.65 5.64
CA ASP A 272 -45.72 -42.43 6.60
C ASP A 272 -47.22 -42.51 6.22
N LYS A 273 -47.59 -42.13 4.99
CA LYS A 273 -48.95 -42.26 4.43
C LYS A 273 -48.94 -43.08 3.15
#